data_AF-A0A914XYY2-F1
#
_entry.id   AF-A0A914XYY2-F1
#
_cell.length_a   1.000
_cell.length_b   1.000
_cell.length_c   1.000
_cell.angle_alpha   90.00
_cell.angle_beta   90.00
_cell.angle_gamma   90.00
#
_symmetry.space_group_name_H-M   'P 1'
#
loop_
_entity.id
_entity.type
_entity.pdbx_description
1 polymer ?
#
loop_
_entity_poly.entity_id
_entity_poly.type
_entity_poly.pdbx_seq_one_letter_code
_entity_poly.pdbx_strand_id
1 'polypeptide(L)'
;MHPGNIIWGIDNDGDVKQELEAIIDWQTMHEGSPMEDLARFLAYCADGVVRRQSEAIAFDYYIECLTKEFEGDSSKVPYTSEQLKKSYNLYFVSQAFFTIFDFQFFFSALEGKISSPTIKDAYHDYGVLKSLHCIEDADKILQSTEFRHFYDKYG
;
A
#
# COMPACT_ATOMS: atom_id res chain seq x y z
N MET A 1 -2.39 5.17 5.33
CA MET A 1 -1.69 5.87 4.24
C MET A 1 -2.42 5.69 2.90
N HIS A 2 -2.63 6.75 2.13
CA HIS A 2 -3.07 6.75 0.72
C HIS A 2 -2.60 8.06 0.05
N PRO A 3 -2.62 8.22 -1.30
CA PRO A 3 -2.05 9.40 -1.97
C PRO A 3 -2.55 10.76 -1.46
N GLY A 4 -3.83 10.87 -1.10
CA GLY A 4 -4.39 12.11 -0.54
C GLY A 4 -3.82 12.55 0.81
N ASN A 5 -3.04 11.70 1.49
CA ASN A 5 -2.44 11.99 2.79
C ASN A 5 -0.94 12.37 2.67
N ILE A 6 -0.45 12.51 1.44
CA ILE A 6 0.95 12.75 1.10
C ILE A 6 1.02 14.08 0.35
N ILE A 7 1.68 15.07 0.94
CA ILE A 7 1.83 16.41 0.37
C ILE A 7 3.26 16.59 -0.13
N TRP A 8 3.40 16.83 -1.43
CA TRP A 8 4.67 17.18 -2.06
C TRP A 8 4.85 18.69 -2.07
N GLY A 9 6.08 19.15 -1.82
CA GLY A 9 6.41 20.56 -1.91
C GLY A 9 6.43 21.05 -3.36
N ILE A 10 6.27 22.36 -3.54
CA ILE A 10 6.43 23.03 -4.84
C ILE A 10 7.63 23.98 -4.73
N ASP A 11 8.48 24.02 -5.75
CA ASP A 11 9.62 24.93 -5.81
C ASP A 11 9.24 26.33 -6.31
N ASN A 12 10.23 27.21 -6.41
CA ASN A 12 10.01 28.60 -6.82
C ASN A 12 9.59 28.72 -8.29
N ASP A 13 9.87 27.70 -9.11
CA ASP A 13 9.56 27.65 -10.53
C ASP A 13 8.16 27.03 -10.78
N GLY A 14 7.53 26.49 -9.73
CA GLY A 14 6.21 25.87 -9.77
C GLY A 14 6.23 24.37 -9.99
N ASP A 15 7.42 23.75 -9.99
CA ASP A 15 7.59 22.32 -10.19
C ASP A 15 7.48 21.55 -8.86
N VAL A 16 7.06 20.29 -8.95
CA VAL A 16 6.92 19.41 -7.77
C VAL A 16 8.29 18.97 -7.29
N LYS A 17 8.60 19.24 -6.02
CA LYS A 17 9.85 18.80 -5.38
C LYS A 17 9.88 17.29 -5.19
N GLN A 18 11.08 16.72 -5.16
CA GLN A 18 11.29 15.32 -4.78
C GLN A 18 11.22 15.08 -3.26
N GLU A 19 11.07 16.15 -2.48
CA GLU A 19 10.95 16.09 -1.03
C GLU A 19 9.50 16.20 -0.59
N LEU A 20 9.15 15.43 0.43
CA LEU A 20 7.84 15.47 1.07
C LEU A 20 7.74 16.69 1.98
N GLU A 21 6.66 17.45 1.84
CA GLU A 21 6.36 18.59 2.70
C GLU A 21 5.65 18.12 3.98
N ALA A 22 4.69 17.21 3.83
CA ALA A 22 3.94 16.68 4.96
C ALA A 22 3.30 15.32 4.67
N ILE A 23 3.15 14.54 5.74
CA ILE A 23 2.21 13.42 5.83
C ILE A 23 1.15 13.82 6.85
N ILE A 24 -0.12 13.72 6.47
CA ILE A 24 -1.24 14.18 7.28
C ILE A 24 -2.23 13.03 7.57
N ASP A 25 -3.31 13.35 8.27
CA ASP A 25 -4.47 12.46 8.42
C ASP A 25 -4.12 11.17 9.19
N TRP A 26 -3.58 11.36 10.40
CA TRP A 26 -3.07 10.32 11.30
C TRP A 26 -4.14 9.69 12.21
N GLN A 27 -5.43 10.01 12.05
CA GLN A 27 -6.50 9.55 12.96
C GLN A 27 -6.71 8.04 12.97
N THR A 28 -6.20 7.31 11.98
CA THR A 28 -6.23 5.84 11.93
C THR A 28 -4.89 5.21 12.28
N MET A 29 -3.92 5.98 12.79
CA MET A 29 -2.63 5.43 13.20
C MET A 29 -2.81 4.47 14.38
N HIS A 30 -2.04 3.39 14.39
CA HIS A 30 -2.01 2.43 15.48
C HIS A 30 -0.64 1.77 15.56
N GLU A 31 -0.36 1.12 16.69
CA GLU A 31 0.79 0.24 16.81
C GLU A 31 0.54 -1.03 15.97
N GLY A 32 1.54 -1.45 15.20
CA GLY A 32 1.39 -2.53 14.23
C GLY A 32 2.72 -2.95 13.63
N SER A 33 2.64 -3.85 12.65
CA SER A 33 3.82 -4.24 11.88
C SER A 33 4.20 -3.12 10.90
N PRO A 34 5.48 -2.75 10.77
CA PRO A 34 5.90 -1.78 9.75
C PRO A 34 5.63 -2.28 8.32
N MET A 35 5.49 -3.61 8.14
CA MET A 35 5.10 -4.19 6.86
C MET A 35 3.65 -3.91 6.46
N GLU A 36 2.79 -3.58 7.43
CA GLU A 36 1.44 -3.12 7.15
C GLU A 36 1.44 -1.77 6.44
N ASP A 37 2.27 -0.83 6.90
CA ASP A 37 2.43 0.47 6.27
C ASP A 37 2.95 0.35 4.84
N LEU A 38 3.97 -0.48 4.62
CA LEU A 38 4.51 -0.74 3.29
C LEU A 38 3.47 -1.40 2.37
N ALA A 39 2.77 -2.43 2.85
CA ALA A 39 1.72 -3.10 2.10
C ALA A 39 0.60 -2.12 1.72
N ARG A 40 0.18 -1.26 2.65
CA ARG A 40 -0.84 -0.24 2.40
C ARG A 40 -0.34 0.82 1.41
N PHE A 41 0.89 1.29 1.57
CA PHE A 41 1.50 2.24 0.65
C PHE A 41 1.53 1.70 -0.78
N LEU A 42 1.99 0.47 -0.99
CA LEU A 42 2.04 -0.14 -2.33
C LEU A 42 0.65 -0.46 -2.89
N ALA A 43 -0.32 -0.85 -2.06
CA ALA A 43 -1.69 -1.11 -2.50
C ALA A 43 -2.41 0.17 -2.98
N TYR A 44 -2.24 1.29 -2.27
CA TYR A 44 -3.00 2.53 -2.54
C TYR A 44 -2.24 3.52 -3.44
N CYS A 45 -0.92 3.65 -3.26
CA CYS A 45 -0.12 4.69 -3.93
C CYS A 45 0.47 4.28 -5.27
N ALA A 46 0.55 2.98 -5.55
CA ALA A 46 1.00 2.48 -6.85
C ALA A 46 -0.16 1.84 -7.62
N ASP A 47 -0.12 1.95 -8.95
CA ASP A 47 -0.98 1.15 -9.81
C ASP A 47 -0.38 -0.25 -9.99
N GLY A 48 -1.21 -1.23 -10.38
CA GLY A 48 -0.79 -2.63 -10.42
C GLY A 48 0.48 -2.89 -11.24
N VAL A 49 0.65 -2.22 -12.39
CA VAL A 49 1.86 -2.35 -13.22
C VAL A 49 3.09 -1.81 -12.51
N VAL A 50 3.01 -0.59 -11.98
CA VAL A 50 4.12 0.07 -11.28
C VAL A 50 4.51 -0.73 -10.05
N ARG A 51 3.53 -1.14 -9.23
CA ARG A 51 3.74 -1.95 -8.04
C ARG A 51 4.51 -3.22 -8.37
N ARG A 52 4.07 -4.00 -9.36
CA ARG A 52 4.73 -5.26 -9.73
C ARG A 52 6.19 -5.07 -10.20
N GLN A 53 6.52 -3.89 -10.72
CA GLN A 53 7.89 -3.54 -11.15
C GLN A 53 8.76 -3.03 -10.00
N SER A 54 8.17 -2.31 -9.04
CA SER A 54 8.90 -1.62 -7.98
C SER A 54 8.84 -2.31 -6.61
N GLU A 55 7.95 -3.28 -6.41
CA GLU A 55 7.68 -3.90 -5.10
C GLU A 55 8.93 -4.46 -4.43
N ALA A 56 9.75 -5.21 -5.17
CA ALA A 56 10.99 -5.77 -4.62
C ALA A 56 11.98 -4.66 -4.20
N ILE A 57 12.14 -3.64 -5.04
CA ILE A 57 13.03 -2.49 -4.77
C ILE A 57 12.53 -1.70 -3.55
N ALA A 58 11.22 -1.44 -3.49
CA ALA A 58 10.59 -0.73 -2.38
C ALA A 58 10.70 -1.51 -1.07
N PHE A 59 10.52 -2.84 -1.12
CA PHE A 59 10.67 -3.72 0.04
C PHE A 59 12.10 -3.69 0.56
N ASP A 60 13.09 -3.91 -0.29
CA ASP A 60 14.50 -3.94 0.11
C ASP A 60 14.95 -2.59 0.67
N TYR A 61 14.58 -1.49 0.01
CA TYR A 61 14.89 -0.14 0.48
C TYR A 61 14.23 0.16 1.83
N TYR A 62 12.97 -0.23 2.01
CA TYR A 62 12.25 -0.02 3.25
C TYR A 62 12.90 -0.80 4.41
N ILE A 63 13.30 -2.07 4.18
CA ILE A 63 14.01 -2.87 5.19
C ILE A 63 15.39 -2.32 5.50
N GLU A 64 16.12 -1.82 4.49
CA GLU A 64 17.40 -1.15 4.70
C GLU A 64 17.24 0.07 5.60
N CYS A 65 16.29 0.96 5.29
CA CYS A 65 15.96 2.13 6.11
C CYS A 65 15.56 1.72 7.54
N LEU A 66 14.64 0.78 7.68
CA LEU A 66 14.18 0.31 8.98
C LEU A 66 15.34 -0.27 9.80
N THR A 67 16.23 -1.04 9.17
CA THR A 67 17.40 -1.63 9.83
C THR A 67 18.39 -0.57 10.31
N LYS A 68 18.63 0.48 9.50
CA LYS A 68 19.51 1.60 9.87
C LYS A 68 19.03 2.34 11.11
N GLU A 69 17.72 2.46 11.32
CA GLU A 69 17.16 3.07 12.53
C GLU A 69 17.51 2.28 13.81
N PHE A 70 17.80 0.96 13.70
CA PHE A 70 18.25 0.15 14.83
C PHE A 70 19.77 0.17 15.05
N GLU A 71 20.58 0.63 14.08
CA GLU A 71 22.05 0.65 14.21
C GLU A 71 22.53 1.62 15.29
N GLY A 72 21.71 2.62 15.66
CA GLY A 72 21.99 3.57 16.75
C GLY A 72 21.61 3.07 18.14
N ASP A 73 20.92 1.93 18.25
CA ASP A 73 20.50 1.31 19.50
C ASP A 73 21.36 0.07 19.80
N SER A 74 21.64 -0.17 21.08
CA SER A 74 22.29 -1.41 21.54
C SER A 74 21.45 -2.67 21.26
N SER A 75 20.19 -2.47 20.87
CA SER A 75 19.22 -3.48 20.47
C SER A 75 19.59 -4.12 19.13
N LYS A 76 19.65 -5.45 19.08
CA LYS A 76 19.72 -6.18 17.81
C LYS A 76 18.40 -6.02 17.06
N VAL A 77 18.47 -5.90 15.74
CA VAL A 77 17.31 -5.96 14.83
C VAL A 77 16.43 -7.17 15.19
N PRO A 78 15.18 -6.97 15.64
CA PRO A 78 14.40 -8.04 16.27
C PRO A 78 13.67 -8.96 15.28
N TYR A 79 13.97 -8.87 13.99
CA TYR A 79 13.25 -9.58 12.93
C TYR A 79 14.21 -10.13 11.86
N THR A 80 13.78 -11.21 11.22
CA THR A 80 14.44 -11.74 10.02
C THR A 80 13.75 -11.22 8.75
N SER A 81 14.49 -11.21 7.63
CA SER A 81 13.92 -10.86 6.32
C SER A 81 12.74 -11.78 5.94
N GLU A 82 12.80 -13.06 6.31
CA GLU A 82 11.70 -14.02 6.09
C GLU A 82 10.44 -13.64 6.88
N GLN A 83 10.59 -13.28 8.16
CA GLN A 83 9.46 -12.83 8.99
C GLN A 83 8.82 -11.56 8.43
N LEU A 84 9.63 -10.62 7.96
CA LEU A 84 9.15 -9.39 7.33
C LEU A 84 8.42 -9.70 6.02
N LYS A 85 8.95 -10.59 5.18
CA LYS A 85 8.30 -10.95 3.92
C LYS A 85 6.97 -11.65 4.15
N LYS A 86 6.90 -12.56 5.12
CA LYS A 86 5.65 -13.21 5.54
C LYS A 86 4.63 -12.20 6.06
N SER A 87 5.07 -11.28 6.92
CA SER A 87 4.25 -10.22 7.47
C SER A 87 3.69 -9.33 6.34
N TYR A 88 4.56 -8.86 5.44
CA TYR A 88 4.16 -8.08 4.27
C TYR A 88 3.11 -8.81 3.41
N ASN A 89 3.35 -10.08 3.08
CA ASN A 89 2.42 -10.87 2.27
C ASN A 89 1.03 -10.95 2.92
N LEU A 90 0.96 -11.22 4.23
CA LEU A 90 -0.30 -11.26 4.98
C LEU A 90 -1.01 -9.91 4.99
N TYR A 91 -0.29 -8.83 5.29
CA TYR A 91 -0.88 -7.50 5.29
C TYR A 91 -1.31 -7.07 3.89
N PHE A 92 -0.55 -7.40 2.84
CA PHE A 92 -0.95 -7.07 1.47
C PHE A 92 -2.27 -7.72 1.08
N VAL A 93 -2.49 -8.99 1.44
CA VAL A 93 -3.79 -9.66 1.25
C VAL A 93 -4.90 -8.87 1.97
N SER A 94 -4.68 -8.46 3.22
CA SER A 94 -5.64 -7.63 3.98
C SER A 94 -5.91 -6.29 3.29
N GLN A 95 -4.87 -5.58 2.85
CA GLN A 95 -5.01 -4.29 2.16
C GLN A 95 -5.72 -4.45 0.81
N ALA A 96 -5.50 -5.55 0.08
CA ALA A 96 -6.23 -5.84 -1.15
C ALA A 96 -7.75 -5.94 -0.88
N PHE A 97 -8.17 -6.57 0.21
CA PHE A 97 -9.58 -6.55 0.61
C PHE A 97 -10.09 -5.15 0.97
N PHE A 98 -9.29 -4.37 1.71
CA PHE A 98 -9.67 -3.00 2.06
C PHE A 98 -9.83 -2.09 0.84
N THR A 99 -9.04 -2.27 -0.23
CA THR A 99 -9.19 -1.45 -1.45
C THR A 99 -10.59 -1.54 -2.05
N ILE A 100 -11.22 -2.72 -2.03
CA ILE A 100 -12.59 -2.92 -2.54
C ILE A 100 -13.58 -2.02 -1.79
N PHE A 101 -13.48 -2.02 -0.45
CA PHE A 101 -14.38 -1.26 0.41
C PHE A 101 -14.08 0.24 0.34
N ASP A 102 -12.82 0.62 0.49
CA ASP A 102 -12.40 2.01 0.58
C ASP A 102 -12.69 2.76 -0.72
N PHE A 103 -12.38 2.19 -1.90
CA PHE A 103 -12.65 2.87 -3.17
C PHE A 103 -14.15 3.08 -3.40
N GLN A 104 -14.98 2.09 -3.08
CA GLN A 104 -16.44 2.25 -3.20
C GLN A 104 -16.97 3.33 -2.24
N PHE A 105 -16.45 3.34 -1.00
CA PHE A 105 -16.80 4.35 0.00
C PHE A 105 -16.40 5.75 -0.46
N PHE A 106 -15.13 5.96 -0.86
CA PHE A 106 -14.64 7.25 -1.34
C PHE A 106 -15.35 7.71 -2.62
N PHE A 107 -15.64 6.78 -3.54
CA PHE A 107 -16.42 7.10 -4.74
C PHE A 107 -17.81 7.63 -4.38
N SER A 108 -18.52 6.97 -3.47
CA SER A 108 -19.85 7.43 -3.02
C SER A 108 -19.80 8.82 -2.36
N ALA A 109 -18.73 9.12 -1.63
CA ALA A 109 -18.52 10.43 -1.02
C ALA A 109 -18.19 11.55 -2.04
N LEU A 110 -17.70 11.18 -3.23
CA LEU A 110 -17.34 12.09 -4.31
C LEU A 110 -18.42 12.23 -5.38
N GLU A 111 -19.36 11.29 -5.46
CA GLU A 111 -20.41 11.24 -6.49
C GLU A 111 -21.22 12.54 -6.62
N GLY A 112 -21.51 13.21 -5.50
CA GLY A 112 -22.21 14.50 -5.49
C GLY A 112 -21.34 15.73 -5.76
N LYS A 113 -20.00 15.56 -5.85
CA LYS A 113 -19.02 16.66 -5.98
C LYS A 113 -18.41 16.73 -7.39
N ILE A 114 -18.49 15.66 -8.17
CA ILE A 114 -17.99 15.60 -9.55
C ILE A 114 -19.16 15.85 -10.51
N SER A 115 -19.16 17.00 -11.17
CA SER A 115 -20.21 17.40 -12.11
C SER A 115 -20.08 16.79 -13.50
N SER A 116 -18.87 16.35 -13.89
CA SER A 116 -18.60 15.77 -15.21
C SER A 116 -18.79 14.24 -15.18
N PRO A 117 -19.72 13.68 -15.98
CA PRO A 117 -19.92 12.23 -16.06
C PRO A 117 -18.66 11.46 -16.48
N THR A 118 -17.91 11.99 -17.46
CA THR A 118 -16.69 11.34 -17.95
C THR A 118 -15.60 11.24 -16.88
N ILE A 119 -15.44 12.27 -16.05
CA ILE A 119 -14.47 12.24 -14.94
C ILE A 119 -14.90 11.24 -13.87
N LYS A 120 -16.21 11.18 -13.60
CA LYS A 120 -16.79 10.24 -12.64
C LYS A 120 -16.57 8.79 -13.07
N ASP A 121 -16.85 8.46 -14.33
CA ASP A 121 -16.65 7.11 -14.88
C ASP A 121 -15.17 6.72 -14.86
N ALA A 122 -14.28 7.62 -15.29
CA ALA A 122 -12.84 7.38 -15.27
C ALA A 122 -12.30 7.13 -13.85
N TYR A 123 -12.78 7.86 -12.85
CA TYR A 123 -12.37 7.68 -11.46
C TYR A 123 -12.88 6.34 -10.90
N HIS A 124 -14.12 5.97 -11.21
CA HIS A 124 -14.69 4.68 -10.84
C HIS A 124 -13.89 3.52 -11.44
N ASP A 125 -13.66 3.56 -12.75
CA ASP A 125 -12.93 2.52 -13.47
C ASP A 125 -11.49 2.38 -12.97
N TYR A 126 -10.85 3.51 -12.64
CA TYR A 126 -9.53 3.52 -12.02
C TYR A 126 -9.52 2.80 -10.66
N GLY A 127 -10.47 3.12 -9.78
CA GLY A 127 -10.58 2.49 -8.45
C GLY A 127 -10.87 0.99 -8.54
N VAL A 128 -11.77 0.58 -9.44
CA VAL A 128 -12.09 -0.83 -9.70
C VAL A 128 -10.88 -1.58 -10.23
N LEU A 129 -10.19 -1.03 -11.24
CA LEU A 129 -9.02 -1.66 -11.84
C LEU A 129 -7.87 -1.82 -10.83
N LYS A 130 -7.64 -0.80 -9.99
CA LYS A 130 -6.65 -0.90 -8.91
C LYS A 130 -7.00 -2.00 -7.92
N SER A 131 -8.25 -2.07 -7.48
CA SER A 131 -8.73 -3.10 -6.57
C SER A 131 -8.58 -4.49 -7.17
N LEU A 132 -8.96 -4.66 -8.45
CA LEU A 132 -8.79 -5.92 -9.19
C LEU A 132 -7.32 -6.37 -9.22
N HIS A 133 -6.40 -5.48 -9.59
CA HIS A 133 -4.98 -5.81 -9.60
C HIS A 133 -4.45 -6.18 -8.20
N CYS A 134 -4.93 -5.53 -7.13
CA CYS A 134 -4.55 -5.90 -5.77
C CYS A 134 -5.05 -7.30 -5.41
N ILE A 135 -6.29 -7.65 -5.79
CA ILE A 135 -6.87 -8.98 -5.56
C ILE A 135 -6.09 -10.05 -6.34
N GLU A 136 -5.74 -9.80 -7.60
CA GLU A 136 -4.92 -10.73 -8.40
C GLU A 136 -3.55 -10.99 -7.76
N ASP A 137 -2.94 -9.94 -7.21
CA ASP A 137 -1.65 -10.05 -6.53
C ASP A 137 -1.81 -10.81 -5.19
N ALA A 138 -2.89 -10.55 -4.45
CA ALA A 138 -3.23 -11.27 -3.22
C ALA A 138 -3.54 -12.75 -3.47
N ASP A 139 -4.23 -13.10 -4.56
CA ASP A 139 -4.52 -14.48 -4.95
C ASP A 139 -3.22 -15.26 -5.22
N LYS A 140 -2.25 -14.66 -5.93
CA LYS A 140 -0.92 -15.27 -6.12
C LYS A 140 -0.21 -15.54 -4.79
N ILE A 141 -0.33 -14.60 -3.84
CA ILE A 141 0.23 -14.78 -2.48
C ILE A 141 -0.45 -15.95 -1.78
N LEU A 142 -1.79 -16.03 -1.82
CA LEU A 142 -2.56 -17.11 -1.18
C LEU A 142 -2.30 -18.48 -1.81
N GLN A 143 -2.03 -18.53 -3.12
CA GLN A 143 -1.68 -19.77 -3.83
C GLN A 143 -0.23 -20.22 -3.60
N SER A 144 0.62 -19.37 -2.99
CA SER A 144 1.99 -19.74 -2.66
C SER A 144 2.02 -20.93 -1.70
N THR A 145 3.09 -21.73 -1.77
CA THR A 145 3.26 -22.96 -0.97
C THR A 145 3.13 -22.71 0.54
N GLU A 146 3.44 -21.50 0.99
CA GLU A 146 3.32 -21.07 2.37
C GLU A 146 1.87 -21.09 2.89
N PHE A 147 0.90 -20.69 2.05
CA PHE A 147 -0.52 -20.60 2.44
C PHE A 147 -1.36 -21.74 1.87
N ARG A 148 -0.85 -22.45 0.86
CA ARG A 148 -1.56 -23.54 0.19
C ARG A 148 -2.02 -24.66 1.12
N HIS A 149 -1.25 -24.98 2.16
CA HIS A 149 -1.68 -25.98 3.15
C HIS A 149 -2.98 -25.60 3.87
N PHE A 150 -3.21 -24.31 4.13
CA PHE A 150 -4.46 -23.86 4.73
C PHE A 150 -5.62 -23.98 3.74
N TYR A 151 -5.38 -23.63 2.47
CA TYR A 151 -6.37 -23.78 1.41
C TYR A 151 -6.77 -25.26 1.21
N ASP A 152 -5.79 -26.14 1.06
CA ASP A 152 -6.03 -27.58 0.88
C ASP A 152 -6.73 -28.23 2.09
N LYS A 153 -6.64 -27.62 3.27
CA LYS A 153 -7.24 -28.12 4.51
C LYS A 153 -8.67 -27.62 4.75
N TYR A 154 -9.03 -26.42 4.29
CA TYR A 154 -10.27 -25.75 4.65
C TYR A 154 -11.10 -25.18 3.48
N GLY A 155 -10.57 -25.18 2.25
CA GLY A 155 -11.26 -24.78 1.03
C GLY A 155 -11.97 -25.96 0.35
#